data_AF-A0A2R7QU81-F1
#
_entry.id   AF-A0A2R7QU81-F1
#
_cell.length_a   1.000
_cell.length_b   1.000
_cell.length_c   1.000
_cell.angle_alpha   90.00
_cell.angle_beta   90.00
_cell.angle_gamma   90.00
#
_symmetry.space_group_name_H-M   'P 1'
#
loop_
_entity.id
_entity.type
_entity.pdbx_description
1 polymer ?
#
loop_
_entity_poly.entity_id
_entity_poly.type
_entity_poly.pdbx_seq_one_letter_code
_entity_poly.pdbx_strand_id
1 'polypeptide(L)'
;MTGRHSRGQRSRAHGARFAAALLLVCGLVGCGVSDSGLQRDTAHRLQELVLGVTQAAAMNDHATALTRLDNLQAEVELAARSGRISEDRRRSIMANAAALQADLAGLVDAAAEAAMAAEKAAAAAAAEAAEVEKAKADAESATNAALTQEGTAPAQVAPAPPPAPEPQQGKGNEGKGKNKND
;
A
#
# COMPACT_ATOMS: atom_id res chain seq x y z
N MET A 1 11.48 36.08 -15.05
CA MET A 1 12.01 34.72 -15.27
C MET A 1 10.93 33.73 -14.86
N THR A 2 10.24 33.17 -15.85
CA THR A 2 9.05 32.34 -15.73
C THR A 2 9.43 30.87 -15.57
N GLY A 3 8.83 30.19 -14.59
CA GLY A 3 9.09 28.78 -14.30
C GLY A 3 7.95 28.13 -13.54
N ARG A 4 6.79 28.01 -14.18
CA ARG A 4 5.67 27.18 -13.70
C ARG A 4 5.01 26.62 -14.96
N HIS A 5 4.68 25.33 -14.96
CA HIS A 5 3.86 24.54 -15.91
C HIS A 5 4.56 23.23 -16.31
N SER A 6 4.57 22.24 -15.41
CA SER A 6 4.76 20.82 -15.78
C SER A 6 4.08 19.90 -14.77
N ARG A 7 2.74 19.94 -14.72
CA ARG A 7 1.93 18.94 -13.98
C ARG A 7 0.67 18.47 -14.73
N GLY A 8 0.52 18.82 -16.01
CA GLY A 8 -0.70 18.54 -16.77
C GLY A 8 -0.65 17.35 -17.74
N GLN A 9 0.51 16.72 -17.96
CA GLN A 9 0.64 15.71 -19.04
C GLN A 9 0.36 14.26 -18.62
N ARG A 10 0.39 13.93 -17.33
CA ARG A 10 0.24 12.52 -16.88
C ARG A 10 -1.21 12.02 -16.90
N SER A 11 -2.18 12.93 -16.79
CA SER A 11 -3.61 12.56 -16.75
C SER A 11 -4.21 12.22 -18.12
N ARG A 12 -3.54 12.60 -19.22
CA ARG A 12 -4.04 12.36 -20.59
C ARG A 12 -3.69 10.97 -21.15
N ALA A 13 -2.75 10.26 -20.53
CA ALA A 13 -2.38 8.90 -20.95
C ALA A 13 -3.39 7.84 -20.50
N HIS A 14 -4.14 8.07 -19.42
CA HIS A 14 -5.14 7.12 -18.91
C HIS A 14 -6.49 7.20 -19.63
N GLY A 15 -6.86 8.37 -20.16
CA GLY A 15 -8.11 8.54 -20.92
C GLY A 15 -8.08 7.93 -22.33
N ALA A 16 -6.88 7.81 -22.92
CA ALA A 16 -6.73 7.25 -24.27
C ALA A 16 -6.84 5.70 -24.30
N ARG A 17 -6.59 5.02 -23.16
CA ARG A 17 -6.60 3.55 -23.09
C ARG A 17 -8.01 2.95 -22.99
N PHE A 18 -8.98 3.67 -22.42
CA PHE A 18 -10.39 3.25 -22.43
C PHE A 18 -11.08 3.43 -23.79
N ALA A 19 -10.59 4.35 -24.63
CA ALA A 19 -11.14 4.56 -25.96
C ALA A 19 -10.86 3.39 -26.92
N ALA A 20 -9.73 2.68 -26.73
CA ALA A 20 -9.42 1.48 -27.52
C ALA A 20 -10.36 0.30 -27.20
N ALA A 21 -10.79 0.16 -25.94
CA ALA A 21 -11.74 -0.89 -25.54
C ALA A 21 -13.15 -0.69 -26.12
N LEU A 22 -13.58 0.57 -26.31
CA LEU A 22 -14.88 0.91 -26.87
C LEU A 22 -14.96 0.75 -28.40
N LEU A 23 -13.84 0.93 -29.11
CA LEU A 23 -13.80 0.75 -30.57
C LEU A 23 -13.96 -0.71 -31.01
N LEU A 24 -13.67 -1.67 -30.14
CA LEU A 24 -13.79 -3.10 -30.45
C LEU A 24 -15.25 -3.60 -30.44
N VAL A 25 -16.11 -3.04 -29.57
CA VAL A 25 -17.54 -3.44 -29.49
C VAL A 25 -18.29 -3.08 -30.77
N CYS A 26 -17.92 -1.99 -31.44
CA CYS A 26 -18.48 -1.63 -32.75
C CYS A 26 -18.01 -2.55 -33.90
N GLY A 27 -16.92 -3.30 -33.73
CA GLY A 27 -16.43 -4.24 -34.75
C GLY A 27 -17.17 -5.57 -34.80
N LEU A 28 -17.86 -5.95 -33.71
CA LEU A 28 -18.59 -7.23 -33.63
C LEU A 28 -20.05 -7.14 -34.09
N VAL A 29 -20.64 -5.94 -34.13
CA VAL A 29 -22.04 -5.75 -34.57
C VAL A 29 -22.15 -5.53 -36.09
N GLY A 30 -21.03 -5.36 -36.79
CA GLY A 30 -20.97 -5.08 -38.24
C GLY A 30 -20.72 -6.27 -39.17
N CYS A 31 -20.60 -7.51 -38.67
CA CYS A 31 -20.49 -8.70 -39.54
C CYS A 31 -21.85 -9.38 -39.65
N GLY A 32 -22.59 -9.03 -40.71
CA GLY A 32 -23.80 -9.74 -41.11
C GLY A 32 -23.58 -11.25 -41.19
N VAL A 33 -24.53 -11.97 -40.61
CA VAL A 33 -24.63 -13.41 -40.36
C VAL A 33 -24.59 -14.32 -41.61
N SER A 34 -24.23 -13.82 -42.79
CA SER A 34 -24.45 -14.56 -44.04
C SER A 34 -23.20 -14.93 -44.84
N ASP A 35 -22.00 -14.48 -44.46
CA ASP A 35 -20.75 -14.84 -45.18
C ASP A 35 -19.49 -14.83 -44.28
N SER A 36 -19.64 -14.88 -42.95
CA SER A 36 -18.53 -14.58 -42.03
C SER A 36 -17.58 -15.74 -41.73
N GLY A 37 -17.85 -16.94 -42.26
CA GLY A 37 -17.07 -18.14 -41.96
C GLY A 37 -16.96 -18.44 -40.46
N LEU A 38 -17.90 -17.93 -39.65
CA LEU A 38 -17.91 -18.01 -38.19
C LEU A 38 -19.20 -18.71 -37.73
N GLN A 39 -19.07 -19.91 -37.18
CA GLN A 39 -20.24 -20.65 -36.69
C GLN A 39 -20.87 -19.96 -35.47
N ARG A 40 -22.21 -19.96 -35.38
CA ARG A 40 -22.96 -19.25 -34.34
C ARG A 40 -22.59 -19.71 -32.92
N ASP A 41 -22.42 -21.01 -32.70
CA ASP A 41 -22.03 -21.56 -31.39
C ASP A 41 -20.63 -21.11 -30.99
N THR A 42 -19.69 -21.10 -31.94
CA THR A 42 -18.34 -20.58 -31.74
C THR A 42 -18.37 -19.10 -31.39
N ALA A 43 -19.23 -18.31 -32.05
CA ALA A 43 -19.38 -16.89 -31.77
C ALA A 43 -19.83 -16.63 -30.32
N HIS A 44 -20.84 -17.38 -29.84
CA HIS A 44 -21.31 -17.28 -28.45
C HIS A 44 -20.21 -17.63 -27.45
N ARG A 45 -19.47 -18.73 -27.70
CA ARG A 45 -18.38 -19.15 -26.84
C ARG A 45 -17.26 -18.11 -26.75
N LEU A 46 -16.88 -17.48 -27.87
CA LEU A 46 -15.88 -16.41 -27.87
C LEU A 46 -16.36 -15.17 -27.12
N GLN A 47 -17.64 -14.82 -27.22
CA GLN A 47 -18.24 -13.71 -26.47
C GLN A 47 -18.19 -13.95 -24.95
N GLU A 48 -18.54 -15.16 -24.49
CA GLU A 48 -18.45 -15.54 -23.07
C GLU A 48 -17.02 -15.45 -22.53
N LEU A 49 -16.03 -15.89 -23.31
CA LEU A 49 -14.62 -15.84 -22.92
C LEU A 49 -14.12 -14.40 -22.82
N VAL A 50 -14.50 -13.53 -23.76
CA VAL A 50 -14.15 -12.10 -23.70
C VAL A 50 -14.79 -11.42 -22.48
N LEU A 51 -16.06 -11.71 -22.18
CA LEU A 51 -16.71 -11.23 -20.94
C LEU A 51 -15.99 -11.73 -19.70
N GLY A 52 -15.50 -12.97 -19.72
CA GLY A 52 -14.69 -13.51 -18.66
C GLY A 52 -13.38 -12.76 -18.44
N VAL A 53 -12.67 -12.41 -19.52
CA VAL A 53 -11.42 -11.64 -19.45
C VAL A 53 -11.69 -10.23 -18.93
N THR A 54 -12.74 -9.56 -19.42
CA THR A 54 -13.06 -8.18 -18.97
C THR A 54 -13.52 -8.15 -17.52
N GLN A 55 -14.29 -9.14 -17.05
CA GLN A 55 -14.69 -9.23 -15.66
C GLN A 55 -13.49 -9.48 -14.73
N ALA A 56 -12.56 -10.37 -15.10
CA ALA A 56 -11.33 -10.56 -14.35
C ALA A 56 -10.48 -9.28 -14.29
N ALA A 57 -10.34 -8.59 -15.44
CA ALA A 57 -9.65 -7.31 -15.50
C ALA A 57 -10.33 -6.22 -14.67
N ALA A 58 -11.67 -6.16 -14.65
CA ALA A 58 -12.44 -5.20 -13.85
C ALA A 58 -12.28 -5.43 -12.35
N MET A 59 -12.09 -6.69 -11.93
CA MET A 59 -11.78 -7.07 -10.55
C MET A 59 -10.30 -6.87 -10.18
N ASN A 60 -9.49 -6.28 -11.07
CA ASN A 60 -8.04 -6.13 -10.90
C ASN A 60 -7.29 -7.47 -10.76
N ASP A 61 -7.92 -8.57 -11.17
CA ASP A 61 -7.33 -9.91 -11.16
C ASP A 61 -6.68 -10.17 -12.53
N HIS A 62 -5.51 -9.56 -12.70
CA HIS A 62 -4.75 -9.65 -13.94
C HIS A 62 -4.21 -11.06 -14.21
N ALA A 63 -3.92 -11.85 -13.18
CA ALA A 63 -3.48 -13.24 -13.32
C ALA A 63 -4.60 -14.11 -13.90
N THR A 64 -5.82 -14.01 -13.34
CA THR A 64 -6.99 -14.71 -13.89
C THR A 64 -7.34 -14.21 -15.29
N ALA A 65 -7.18 -12.90 -15.56
CA ALA A 65 -7.39 -12.36 -16.90
C ALA A 65 -6.43 -12.97 -17.95
N LEU A 66 -5.15 -13.16 -17.59
CA LEU A 66 -4.16 -13.83 -18.44
C LEU A 66 -4.55 -15.29 -18.71
N THR A 67 -4.91 -16.06 -17.68
CA THR A 67 -5.35 -17.46 -17.87
C THR A 67 -6.59 -17.57 -18.76
N ARG A 68 -7.55 -16.64 -18.61
CA ARG A 68 -8.74 -16.60 -19.47
C ARG A 68 -8.40 -16.22 -20.92
N LEU A 69 -7.40 -15.38 -21.12
CA LEU A 69 -6.90 -15.01 -22.44
C LEU A 69 -6.21 -16.20 -23.13
N ASP A 70 -5.43 -17.00 -22.39
CA ASP A 70 -4.83 -18.23 -22.91
C ASP A 70 -5.91 -19.23 -23.36
N ASN A 71 -6.98 -19.37 -22.57
CA ASN A 71 -8.14 -20.20 -22.94
C ASN A 71 -8.85 -19.69 -24.20
N LEU A 72 -8.98 -18.37 -24.38
CA LEU A 72 -9.53 -17.77 -25.60
C LEU A 72 -8.68 -18.11 -26.82
N GLN A 73 -7.35 -18.01 -26.71
CA GLN A 73 -6.43 -18.36 -27.80
C GLN A 73 -6.56 -19.84 -28.18
N ALA A 74 -6.61 -20.75 -27.20
CA ALA A 74 -6.78 -22.18 -27.44
C ALA A 74 -8.09 -22.51 -28.17
N GLU A 75 -9.20 -21.86 -27.78
CA GLU A 75 -10.51 -22.03 -28.42
C GLU A 75 -10.54 -21.47 -29.86
N VAL A 76 -9.84 -20.35 -30.11
CA VAL A 76 -9.66 -19.78 -31.45
C VAL A 76 -8.87 -20.74 -32.35
N GLU A 77 -7.79 -21.33 -31.85
CA GLU A 77 -7.03 -22.34 -32.60
C GLU A 77 -7.84 -23.61 -32.87
N LEU A 78 -8.60 -24.08 -31.89
CA LEU A 78 -9.49 -25.23 -32.06
C LEU A 78 -10.57 -24.95 -33.11
N ALA A 79 -11.18 -23.77 -33.06
CA ALA A 79 -12.18 -23.35 -34.04
C ALA A 79 -11.61 -23.27 -35.45
N ALA A 80 -10.37 -22.78 -35.61
CA ALA A 80 -9.71 -22.74 -36.91
C ALA A 80 -9.37 -24.12 -37.45
N ARG A 81 -8.79 -25.00 -36.61
CA ARG A 81 -8.53 -26.40 -36.96
C ARG A 81 -9.80 -27.15 -37.39
N SER A 82 -10.94 -26.78 -36.81
CA SER A 82 -12.25 -27.33 -37.15
C SER A 82 -12.92 -26.68 -38.37
N GLY A 83 -12.26 -25.72 -39.03
CA GLY A 83 -12.82 -24.95 -40.15
C GLY A 83 -13.96 -24.00 -39.77
N ARG A 84 -14.18 -23.76 -38.46
CA ARG A 84 -15.26 -22.90 -37.93
C ARG A 84 -14.93 -21.42 -37.94
N ILE A 85 -13.67 -21.06 -38.22
CA ILE A 85 -13.17 -19.70 -38.48
C ILE A 85 -12.15 -19.74 -39.63
N SER A 86 -12.05 -18.67 -40.42
CA SER A 86 -11.03 -18.54 -41.46
C SER A 86 -9.63 -18.30 -40.88
N GLU A 87 -8.58 -18.71 -41.60
CA GLU A 87 -7.18 -18.53 -41.19
C GLU A 87 -6.79 -17.05 -41.01
N ASP A 88 -7.30 -16.16 -41.87
CA ASP A 88 -7.03 -14.72 -41.74
C ASP A 88 -7.67 -14.14 -40.48
N ARG A 89 -8.88 -14.59 -40.13
CA ARG A 89 -9.54 -14.19 -38.89
C ARG A 89 -8.82 -14.77 -37.67
N ARG A 90 -8.37 -16.03 -37.72
CA ARG A 90 -7.51 -16.63 -36.69
C ARG A 90 -6.26 -15.77 -36.47
N ARG A 91 -5.54 -15.42 -37.53
CA ARG A 91 -4.32 -14.61 -37.46
C ARG A 91 -4.59 -13.24 -36.83
N SER A 92 -5.68 -12.58 -37.23
CA SER A 92 -6.09 -11.30 -36.67
C SER A 92 -6.43 -11.39 -35.17
N ILE A 93 -7.20 -12.40 -34.76
CA ILE A 93 -7.57 -12.60 -33.35
C ILE A 93 -6.33 -12.90 -32.50
N MET A 94 -5.45 -13.79 -32.97
CA MET A 94 -4.22 -14.15 -32.25
C MET A 94 -3.28 -12.95 -32.09
N ALA A 95 -3.14 -12.10 -33.10
CA ALA A 95 -2.33 -10.89 -33.01
C ALA A 95 -2.86 -9.91 -31.94
N ASN A 96 -4.19 -9.71 -31.90
CA ASN A 96 -4.82 -8.87 -30.88
C ASN A 96 -4.70 -9.50 -29.48
N ALA A 97 -4.85 -10.82 -29.35
CA ALA A 97 -4.68 -11.52 -28.09
C ALA A 97 -3.24 -11.41 -27.57
N ALA A 98 -2.23 -11.52 -28.44
CA ALA A 98 -0.83 -11.34 -28.05
C ALA A 98 -0.54 -9.91 -27.55
N ALA A 99 -1.12 -8.89 -28.19
CA ALA A 99 -1.00 -7.51 -27.71
C ALA A 99 -1.63 -7.33 -26.32
N LEU A 100 -2.83 -7.90 -26.10
CA LEU A 100 -3.49 -7.87 -24.78
C LEU A 100 -2.69 -8.61 -23.70
N GLN A 101 -2.04 -9.72 -24.06
CA GLN A 101 -1.20 -10.47 -23.14
C GLN A 101 0.00 -9.64 -22.69
N ALA A 102 0.65 -8.92 -23.62
CA ALA A 102 1.73 -8.00 -23.30
C ALA A 102 1.25 -6.83 -22.43
N ASP A 103 0.08 -6.25 -22.72
CA ASP A 103 -0.50 -5.16 -21.94
C ASP A 103 -0.84 -5.61 -20.50
N LEU A 104 -1.48 -6.78 -20.35
CA LEU A 104 -1.82 -7.34 -19.03
C LEU A 104 -0.57 -7.73 -18.23
N ALA A 105 0.44 -8.34 -18.87
CA ALA A 105 1.71 -8.64 -18.22
C ALA A 105 2.38 -7.35 -17.69
N GLY A 106 2.43 -6.29 -18.51
CA GLY A 106 2.96 -5.00 -18.07
C GLY A 106 2.20 -4.38 -16.89
N LEU A 107 0.88 -4.61 -16.79
CA LEU A 107 0.10 -4.18 -15.62
C LEU A 107 0.41 -5.00 -14.37
N VAL A 108 0.62 -6.32 -14.49
CA VAL A 108 1.06 -7.18 -13.38
C VAL A 108 2.41 -6.72 -12.86
N ASP A 109 3.37 -6.48 -13.75
CA ASP A 109 4.72 -6.03 -13.38
C ASP A 109 4.68 -4.66 -12.69
N ALA A 110 3.94 -3.71 -13.26
CA ALA A 110 3.78 -2.38 -12.67
C ALA A 110 3.10 -2.43 -11.28
N ALA A 111 2.11 -3.32 -11.09
CA ALA A 111 1.47 -3.52 -9.80
C ALA A 111 2.43 -4.13 -8.77
N ALA A 112 3.27 -5.08 -9.18
CA ALA A 112 4.30 -5.66 -8.32
C ALA A 112 5.35 -4.63 -7.89
N GLU A 113 5.82 -3.80 -8.83
CA GLU A 113 6.75 -2.71 -8.51
C GLU A 113 6.14 -1.70 -7.54
N ALA A 114 4.87 -1.31 -7.74
CA ALA A 114 4.16 -0.41 -6.85
C ALA A 114 4.00 -1.01 -5.44
N ALA A 115 3.71 -2.30 -5.32
CA ALA A 115 3.62 -3.00 -4.05
C ALA A 115 4.96 -3.00 -3.30
N MET A 116 6.07 -3.32 -3.97
CA MET A 116 7.40 -3.26 -3.37
C MET A 116 7.78 -1.84 -2.91
N ALA A 117 7.44 -0.82 -3.72
CA ALA A 117 7.67 0.57 -3.35
C ALA A 117 6.85 0.98 -2.11
N ALA A 118 5.60 0.53 -2.01
CA ALA A 118 4.74 0.79 -0.86
C ALA A 118 5.26 0.12 0.42
N GLU A 119 5.71 -1.14 0.33
CA GLU A 119 6.32 -1.87 1.45
C GLU A 119 7.57 -1.15 1.97
N LYS A 120 8.46 -0.73 1.06
CA LYS A 120 9.65 0.03 1.42
C LYS A 120 9.32 1.36 2.09
N ALA A 121 8.30 2.08 1.60
CA ALA A 121 7.85 3.32 2.21
C ALA A 121 7.25 3.10 3.60
N ALA A 122 6.47 2.03 3.80
CA ALA A 122 5.93 1.66 5.10
C ALA A 122 7.04 1.30 6.11
N ALA A 123 8.05 0.55 5.68
CA ALA A 123 9.21 0.22 6.52
C ALA A 123 10.01 1.47 6.93
N ALA A 124 10.23 2.41 5.99
CA ALA A 124 10.91 3.67 6.28
C ALA A 124 10.12 4.54 7.28
N ALA A 125 8.80 4.66 7.11
CA ALA A 125 7.93 5.39 8.03
C ALA A 125 7.92 4.76 9.44
N ALA A 126 7.93 3.43 9.53
CA ALA A 126 8.03 2.73 10.82
C ALA A 126 9.38 2.97 11.52
N ALA A 127 10.48 3.02 10.76
CA ALA A 127 11.81 3.32 11.30
C ALA A 127 11.89 4.77 11.84
N GLU A 128 11.41 5.75 11.08
CA GLU A 128 11.35 7.15 11.56
C GLU A 128 10.49 7.30 12.82
N ALA A 129 9.33 6.63 12.87
CA ALA A 129 8.47 6.65 14.06
C ALA A 129 9.19 6.07 15.30
N ALA A 130 9.93 4.97 15.15
CA ALA A 130 10.70 4.37 16.23
C ALA A 130 11.83 5.27 16.72
N GLU A 131 12.52 6.00 15.84
CA GLU A 131 13.55 6.97 16.24
C GLU A 131 12.97 8.16 17.01
N VAL A 132 11.80 8.68 16.58
CA VAL A 132 11.10 9.76 17.29
C VAL A 132 10.64 9.32 18.68
N GLU A 133 10.17 8.08 18.82
CA GLU A 133 9.72 7.55 20.09
C GLU A 133 10.90 7.33 21.06
N LYS A 134 12.03 6.81 20.56
CA LYS A 134 13.25 6.68 21.34
C LYS A 134 13.79 8.04 21.82
N ALA A 135 13.80 9.04 20.94
CA ALA A 135 14.21 10.39 21.29
C ALA A 135 13.31 11.03 22.36
N LYS A 136 12.00 10.75 22.34
CA LYS A 136 11.08 11.19 23.41
C LYS A 136 11.36 10.49 24.74
N ALA A 137 11.58 9.18 24.73
CA ALA A 137 11.89 8.41 25.94
C ALA A 137 13.22 8.85 26.59
N ASP A 138 14.23 9.14 25.77
CA ASP A 138 15.52 9.67 26.25
C ASP A 138 15.36 11.08 26.87
N ALA A 139 14.52 11.93 26.28
CA ALA A 139 14.22 13.27 26.82
C ALA A 139 13.46 13.24 28.17
N GLU A 140 12.50 12.32 28.34
CA GLU A 140 11.77 12.13 29.62
C GLU A 140 12.65 11.53 30.73
N SER A 141 13.63 10.70 30.37
CA SER A 141 14.58 10.15 31.33
C SER A 141 15.55 11.21 31.85
N ALA A 142 15.97 12.14 30.98
CA ALA A 142 16.85 13.25 31.35
C ALA A 142 16.19 14.26 32.30
N THR A 143 14.89 14.54 32.15
CA THR A 143 14.16 15.45 33.04
C THR A 143 13.90 14.85 34.42
N ASN A 144 13.60 13.54 34.52
CA ASN A 144 13.44 12.88 35.82
C ASN A 144 14.76 12.78 36.61
N ALA A 145 15.90 12.63 35.93
CA ALA A 145 17.21 12.64 36.58
C ALA A 145 17.55 14.01 37.19
N ALA A 146 17.14 15.11 36.55
CA ALA A 146 17.38 16.48 37.04
C ALA A 146 16.57 16.81 38.32
N LEU A 147 15.35 16.30 38.46
CA LEU A 147 14.49 16.54 39.63
C LEU A 147 14.96 15.83 40.91
N THR A 148 15.86 14.85 40.80
CA THR A 148 16.38 14.10 41.96
C THR A 148 17.63 14.77 42.58
N GLN A 149 18.19 15.82 41.94
CA GLN A 149 19.42 16.49 42.40
C GLN A 149 19.19 17.75 43.26
N GLU A 150 17.99 18.34 43.29
CA GLU A 150 17.66 19.50 44.16
C GLU A 150 17.37 19.12 45.64
N GLY A 151 17.51 17.84 46.02
CA GLY A 151 17.27 17.35 47.38
C GLY A 151 18.49 17.25 48.30
N THR A 152 19.68 17.70 47.89
CA THR A 152 20.88 17.67 48.74
C THR A 152 21.49 19.06 48.86
N ALA A 153 20.83 19.91 49.64
CA ALA A 153 21.46 21.12 50.18
C ALA A 153 22.62 20.70 51.10
N PRO A 154 23.90 21.03 50.80
CA PRO A 154 24.94 20.95 51.81
C PRO A 154 24.70 22.07 52.80
N ALA A 155 24.61 21.67 54.07
CA ALA A 155 24.44 22.54 55.23
C ALA A 155 25.40 23.74 55.21
N GLN A 156 24.84 24.91 55.52
CA GLN A 156 25.60 26.12 55.80
C GLN A 156 26.60 25.84 56.93
N VAL A 157 27.89 26.07 56.66
CA VAL A 157 28.94 26.07 57.69
C VAL A 157 28.92 27.43 58.37
N ALA A 158 28.33 27.48 59.57
CA ALA A 158 28.42 28.64 60.45
C ALA A 158 29.80 28.65 61.18
N PRO A 159 30.43 29.83 61.39
CA PRO A 159 31.72 29.92 62.08
C PRO A 159 31.57 29.72 63.59
N ALA A 160 32.49 28.93 64.17
CA ALA A 160 32.55 28.55 65.57
C ALA A 160 33.00 29.70 66.52
N PRO A 161 32.42 29.81 67.72
CA PRO A 161 33.06 30.42 68.89
C PRO A 161 33.41 29.37 69.98
N PRO A 162 34.54 29.51 70.73
CA PRO A 162 34.85 28.69 71.92
C PRO A 162 34.58 29.46 73.25
N PRO A 163 34.74 28.87 74.46
CA PRO A 163 34.33 27.56 75.00
C PRO A 163 33.43 27.68 76.29
N ALA A 164 33.07 26.53 76.90
CA ALA A 164 32.04 26.27 77.95
C ALA A 164 32.32 26.79 79.39
N PRO A 165 31.38 26.74 80.38
CA PRO A 165 30.98 25.47 81.07
C PRO A 165 29.52 25.31 81.62
N GLU A 166 29.04 24.05 81.58
CA GLU A 166 28.15 23.24 82.47
C GLU A 166 26.89 23.83 83.21
N PRO A 167 26.13 23.02 84.02
CA PRO A 167 24.89 22.36 83.61
C PRO A 167 23.66 22.82 84.43
N GLN A 168 22.46 22.85 83.86
CA GLN A 168 21.24 22.97 84.69
C GLN A 168 20.15 21.96 84.31
N GLN A 169 19.82 21.18 85.33
CA GLN A 169 18.63 20.36 85.52
C GLN A 169 17.33 21.15 85.35
N GLY A 170 16.34 20.54 84.70
CA GLY A 170 14.92 20.89 84.74
C GLY A 170 14.16 19.97 83.80
N LYS A 171 13.60 18.83 84.23
CA LYS A 171 12.33 18.63 84.95
C LYS A 171 11.10 19.06 84.13
N GLY A 172 10.31 18.09 83.66
CA GLY A 172 8.94 18.26 83.13
C GLY A 172 8.66 17.36 81.91
N ASN A 173 8.16 16.14 82.12
CA ASN A 173 6.75 15.71 82.00
C ASN A 173 6.22 15.61 80.56
N GLU A 174 6.00 14.38 80.08
CA GLU A 174 4.69 13.70 79.98
C GLU A 174 3.85 14.19 78.79
N GLY A 175 3.68 13.32 77.78
CA GLY A 175 2.89 13.62 76.59
C GLY A 175 2.64 12.41 75.70
N LYS A 176 2.01 11.39 76.27
CA LYS A 176 1.58 10.14 75.64
C LYS A 176 0.53 10.43 74.56
N GLY A 177 0.83 10.09 73.30
CA GLY A 177 -0.13 10.16 72.19
C GLY A 177 0.10 9.04 71.17
N LYS A 178 -0.36 7.84 71.53
CA LYS A 178 -0.58 6.74 70.57
C LYS A 178 -1.79 7.08 69.69
N ASN A 179 -1.78 6.51 68.47
CA ASN A 179 -2.89 6.03 67.61
C ASN A 179 -2.46 6.33 66.16
N LYS A 180 -2.08 5.40 65.26
CA LYS A 180 -2.54 4.04 64.95
C LYS A 180 -4.06 3.94 64.78
N ASN A 181 -4.46 3.79 63.52
CA ASN A 181 -5.62 3.13 62.92
C ASN A 181 -5.22 3.07 61.42
N ASP A 182 -4.92 1.95 60.77
CA ASP A 182 -5.73 0.73 60.56
C ASP A 182 -7.18 1.04 60.17
#